data_AF-A0A8S0ZHP7-F1
#
_entry.id   AF-A0A8S0ZHP7-F1
#
_cell.length_a   1.000
_cell.length_b   1.000
_cell.length_c   1.000
_cell.angle_alpha   90.00
_cell.angle_beta   90.00
_cell.angle_gamma   90.00
#
_symmetry.space_group_name_H-M   'P 1'
#
loop_
_entity.id
_entity.type
_entity.pdbx_description
1 polymer ?
#
loop_
_entity_poly.entity_id
_entity_poly.type
_entity_poly.pdbx_seq_one_letter_code
_entity_poly.pdbx_strand_id
1 'polypeptide(L)'
;MFSFLVFCVLIGSTVGYFDKGSPPQWSPVYTVKGLLNIPYAELREPFYTWYDSNAGKSRIDYYGGMVKTYQLSAGAYKPFGTSVKVAPVTTESVLNQQTCLQVNGSSDNSVNIQTVLPDMTDFRYIGPDSMMDTDTAKWQMVQTIGNKINKYSMWVKYKMSLRGESIPIPVRYEMKGYNSLLGSHYDHYYMDYTDYDIEDIDSSVFNIDENMKCSSFPGPGDRHYATFNPMMEFIHPARDDHIHHEFDRFKNKHTKQYSSDLEHERRLNVFRQNLRFIYSHNRARRTFRVAVNHLADRTDEELSALRGRRYSGPNNGLPFPYSESLIRSESDKVPTEYDWRLFGAVSPVKDQSVCGSCWSFGSTDHSVCGSCWSFGSTGAVEGALFLHNGNTLVRLSEQALVDCSWGFGNNGCDGGEDFRSYQWIMKHGIPSDEEYGGYLGQDGYCHIDNVTAVTKIKGWVNVTTNNENALRLAIFKHGPISVAIDAAHKSFSFYSNGVYYEPQCHNKIDELDHAVLAVGYGILKGQKYWLVKNSWSNMWGNDGYVLMSTKDNNCGVQTAPTYVLI
;
A
#
# COMPACT_ATOMS: atom_id res chain seq x y z
N MET A 1 -51.12 -42.76 -43.08
CA MET A 1 -49.79 -43.34 -42.79
C MET A 1 -48.77 -42.57 -43.61
N PHE A 2 -47.90 -41.80 -42.96
CA PHE A 2 -46.48 -41.63 -43.29
C PHE A 2 -45.90 -40.68 -42.23
N SER A 3 -45.22 -41.29 -41.25
CA SER A 3 -44.47 -40.58 -40.21
C SER A 3 -43.25 -39.90 -40.82
N PHE A 4 -43.10 -38.60 -40.58
CA PHE A 4 -41.82 -37.92 -40.71
C PHE A 4 -41.12 -37.96 -39.34
N LEU A 5 -40.05 -38.75 -39.25
CA LEU A 5 -39.11 -38.76 -38.13
C LEU A 5 -38.22 -37.52 -38.23
N VAL A 6 -38.37 -36.61 -37.28
CA VAL A 6 -37.50 -35.44 -37.08
C VAL A 6 -36.19 -35.92 -36.48
N PHE A 7 -35.09 -35.77 -37.21
CA PHE A 7 -33.74 -35.91 -36.68
C PHE A 7 -33.39 -34.60 -35.94
N CYS A 8 -33.40 -34.64 -34.60
CA CYS A 8 -32.78 -33.59 -33.79
C CYS A 8 -31.26 -33.65 -33.96
N VAL A 9 -30.69 -32.69 -34.70
CA VAL A 9 -29.26 -32.41 -34.68
C VAL A 9 -28.98 -31.61 -33.41
N LEU A 10 -28.43 -32.27 -32.39
CA LEU A 10 -27.79 -31.61 -31.25
C LEU A 10 -26.56 -30.87 -31.78
N ILE A 11 -26.65 -29.54 -31.86
CA ILE A 11 -25.49 -28.68 -32.08
C ILE A 11 -24.70 -28.66 -30.76
N GLY A 12 -23.78 -29.60 -30.61
CA GLY A 12 -22.78 -29.56 -29.56
C GLY A 12 -21.86 -28.37 -29.80
N SER A 13 -21.66 -27.53 -28.77
CA SER A 13 -20.63 -26.51 -28.73
C SER A 13 -19.26 -27.18 -28.85
N THR A 14 -18.69 -27.16 -30.05
CA THR A 14 -17.37 -27.73 -30.31
C THR A 14 -16.31 -26.78 -29.79
N VAL A 15 -15.77 -27.05 -28.61
CA VAL A 15 -14.39 -26.66 -28.29
C VAL A 15 -13.54 -27.22 -29.44
N GLY A 16 -12.77 -26.36 -30.13
CA GLY A 16 -11.97 -26.74 -31.29
C GLY A 16 -11.13 -28.00 -31.02
N TYR A 17 -10.86 -28.82 -32.04
CA TYR A 17 -10.09 -30.06 -31.87
C TYR A 17 -8.66 -29.74 -31.41
N PHE A 18 -8.24 -30.25 -30.25
CA PHE A 18 -6.89 -30.15 -29.72
C PHE A 18 -6.47 -31.45 -29.03
N ASP A 19 -5.18 -31.74 -28.99
CA ASP A 19 -4.65 -32.92 -28.31
C ASP A 19 -4.70 -32.74 -26.79
N LYS A 20 -5.40 -33.64 -26.09
CA LYS A 20 -5.51 -33.64 -24.63
C LYS A 20 -4.28 -34.23 -23.94
N GLY A 21 -3.45 -34.98 -24.68
CA GLY A 21 -2.22 -35.59 -24.18
C GLY A 21 -1.02 -34.66 -24.16
N SER A 22 -1.06 -33.56 -24.91
CA SER A 22 0.04 -32.61 -25.07
C SER A 22 -0.38 -31.21 -24.66
N PRO A 23 0.30 -30.56 -23.70
CA PRO A 23 -0.01 -29.19 -23.29
C PRO A 23 0.15 -28.18 -24.43
N PRO A 24 -0.64 -27.10 -24.44
CA PRO A 24 -0.57 -26.09 -25.50
C PRO A 24 0.80 -25.42 -25.54
N GLN A 25 1.32 -25.20 -26.73
CA GLN A 25 2.58 -24.50 -26.98
C GLN A 25 2.29 -23.09 -27.47
N TRP A 26 2.90 -22.09 -26.84
CA TRP A 26 2.76 -20.70 -27.25
C TRP A 26 3.62 -20.40 -28.49
N SER A 27 3.14 -19.49 -29.33
CA SER A 27 3.95 -19.00 -30.45
C SER A 27 5.27 -18.39 -29.95
N PRO A 28 6.41 -18.58 -30.66
CA PRO A 28 7.68 -17.92 -30.33
C PRO A 28 7.62 -16.39 -30.49
N VAL A 29 6.63 -15.90 -31.26
CA VAL A 29 6.36 -14.48 -31.48
C VAL A 29 4.90 -14.21 -31.15
N TYR A 30 4.64 -13.28 -30.22
CA TYR A 30 3.28 -12.89 -29.90
C TYR A 30 3.19 -11.49 -29.28
N THR A 31 1.99 -10.90 -29.39
CA THR A 31 1.58 -9.76 -28.58
C THR A 31 0.40 -10.15 -27.70
N VAL A 32 0.34 -9.63 -26.47
CA VAL A 32 -0.76 -9.96 -25.56
C VAL A 32 -1.07 -8.81 -24.61
N LYS A 33 -2.36 -8.47 -24.49
CA LYS A 33 -2.86 -7.52 -23.48
C LYS A 33 -3.55 -8.29 -22.37
N GLY A 34 -3.40 -7.79 -21.16
CA GLY A 34 -4.08 -8.39 -20.02
C GLY A 34 -4.09 -7.52 -18.78
N LEU A 35 -4.63 -8.11 -17.73
CA LEU A 35 -4.76 -7.51 -16.41
C LEU A 35 -4.26 -8.50 -15.35
N LEU A 36 -3.19 -8.13 -14.64
CA LEU A 36 -2.73 -8.82 -13.45
C LEU A 36 -3.59 -8.37 -12.27
N ASN A 37 -4.17 -9.32 -11.54
CA ASN A 37 -4.95 -9.08 -10.34
C ASN A 37 -4.31 -9.82 -9.16
N ILE A 38 -4.11 -9.11 -8.05
CA ILE A 38 -3.67 -9.67 -6.78
C ILE A 38 -4.73 -9.29 -5.74
N PRO A 39 -5.76 -10.13 -5.54
CA PRO A 39 -6.92 -9.77 -4.72
C PRO A 39 -6.57 -9.32 -3.30
N TYR A 40 -5.67 -10.03 -2.62
CA TYR A 40 -5.24 -9.70 -1.25
C TYR A 40 -4.43 -8.40 -1.17
N ALA A 41 -3.93 -7.88 -2.28
CA ALA A 41 -3.25 -6.59 -2.36
C ALA A 41 -4.14 -5.51 -2.99
N GLU A 42 -5.41 -5.82 -3.31
CA GLU A 42 -6.34 -4.96 -4.06
C GLU A 42 -5.73 -4.41 -5.35
N LEU A 43 -4.80 -5.16 -5.93
CA LEU A 43 -3.97 -4.69 -7.02
C LEU A 43 -4.56 -5.12 -8.35
N ARG A 44 -4.69 -4.15 -9.26
CA ARG A 44 -5.06 -4.37 -10.66
C ARG A 44 -4.06 -3.63 -11.54
N GLU A 45 -3.26 -4.39 -12.30
CA GLU A 45 -2.17 -3.87 -13.11
C GLU A 45 -2.36 -4.29 -14.58
N PRO A 46 -2.78 -3.36 -15.45
CA PRO A 46 -2.91 -3.64 -16.87
C PRO A 46 -1.52 -3.67 -17.52
N PHE A 47 -1.33 -4.63 -18.42
CA PHE A 47 -0.09 -4.79 -19.17
C PHE A 47 -0.36 -5.02 -20.67
N TYR A 48 0.61 -4.64 -21.49
CA TYR A 48 0.68 -5.00 -22.91
C TYR A 48 2.10 -5.48 -23.24
N THR A 49 2.21 -6.70 -23.75
CA THR A 49 3.47 -7.38 -24.01
C THR A 49 3.70 -7.58 -25.49
N TRP A 50 4.96 -7.42 -25.89
CA TRP A 50 5.54 -7.88 -27.15
C TRP A 50 6.66 -8.85 -26.84
N TYR A 51 6.57 -10.07 -27.37
CA TYR A 51 7.53 -11.13 -27.13
C TYR A 51 8.00 -11.70 -28.47
N ASP A 52 9.31 -11.70 -28.69
CA ASP A 52 9.94 -12.28 -29.87
C ASP A 52 11.19 -13.05 -29.43
N SER A 53 11.04 -14.36 -29.28
CA SER A 53 12.16 -15.23 -28.91
C SER A 53 13.17 -15.42 -30.03
N ASN A 54 12.75 -15.27 -31.29
CA ASN A 54 13.63 -15.40 -32.45
C ASN A 54 14.62 -14.23 -32.51
N ALA A 55 14.14 -13.01 -32.24
CA ALA A 55 14.99 -11.83 -32.14
C ALA A 55 15.69 -11.70 -30.77
N GLY A 56 15.27 -12.49 -29.76
CA GLY A 56 15.78 -12.40 -28.40
C GLY A 56 15.38 -11.09 -27.71
N LYS A 57 14.15 -10.60 -27.97
CA LYS A 57 13.66 -9.33 -27.43
C LYS A 57 12.26 -9.49 -26.82
N SER A 58 12.02 -8.79 -25.72
CA SER A 58 10.66 -8.63 -25.18
C SER A 58 10.48 -7.24 -24.58
N ARG A 59 9.26 -6.73 -24.65
CA ARG A 59 8.84 -5.46 -24.05
C ARG A 59 7.52 -5.64 -23.32
N ILE A 60 7.38 -5.06 -22.14
CA ILE A 60 6.11 -5.00 -21.41
C ILE A 60 5.82 -3.55 -21.03
N ASP A 61 4.67 -3.06 -21.45
CA ASP A 61 4.13 -1.76 -21.10
C ASP A 61 3.08 -1.92 -20.00
N TYR A 62 3.27 -1.24 -18.88
CA TYR A 62 2.34 -1.19 -17.76
C TYR A 62 1.58 0.13 -17.77
N TYR A 63 0.30 0.11 -17.37
CA TYR A 63 -0.54 1.31 -17.26
C TYR A 63 -0.54 2.17 -18.54
N GLY A 64 -0.67 1.53 -19.71
CA GLY A 64 -0.72 2.22 -21.00
C GLY A 64 0.62 2.80 -21.45
N GLY A 65 1.74 2.14 -21.12
CA GLY A 65 3.08 2.57 -21.51
C GLY A 65 3.72 3.61 -20.58
N MET A 66 3.08 3.85 -19.44
CA MET A 66 3.60 4.71 -18.38
C MET A 66 4.91 4.18 -17.80
N VAL A 67 5.01 2.86 -17.61
CA VAL A 67 6.26 2.16 -17.33
C VAL A 67 6.47 1.13 -18.42
N LYS A 68 7.66 1.12 -19.00
CA LYS A 68 8.05 0.17 -20.05
C LYS A 68 9.27 -0.60 -19.58
N THR A 69 9.23 -1.91 -19.66
CA THR A 69 10.38 -2.76 -19.42
C THR A 69 10.78 -3.43 -20.72
N TYR A 70 12.08 -3.48 -20.99
CA TYR A 70 12.68 -4.14 -22.13
C TYR A 70 13.66 -5.18 -21.58
N GLN A 71 13.60 -6.38 -22.12
CA GLN A 71 14.58 -7.43 -21.86
C GLN A 71 15.16 -7.86 -23.20
N LEU A 72 16.45 -7.61 -23.37
CA LEU A 72 17.21 -7.93 -24.58
C LEU A 72 18.21 -9.02 -24.20
N SER A 73 18.11 -10.19 -24.82
CA SER A 73 19.00 -11.31 -24.51
C SER A 73 20.42 -11.06 -25.00
N ALA A 74 21.35 -11.93 -24.62
CA ALA A 74 22.72 -11.93 -25.17
C ALA A 74 22.78 -12.02 -26.71
N GLY A 75 21.76 -12.61 -27.35
CA GLY A 75 21.62 -12.66 -28.81
C GLY A 75 21.31 -11.29 -29.42
N ALA A 76 20.51 -10.48 -28.73
CA ALA A 76 20.09 -9.15 -29.17
C ALA A 76 21.05 -8.03 -28.71
N TYR A 77 21.66 -8.19 -27.54
CA TYR A 77 22.56 -7.22 -26.91
C TYR A 77 23.75 -7.92 -26.27
N LYS A 78 24.88 -7.94 -26.98
CA LYS A 78 26.09 -8.65 -26.52
C LYS A 78 26.80 -7.89 -25.38
N PRO A 79 27.55 -8.59 -24.51
CA PRO A 79 27.74 -10.05 -24.49
C PRO A 79 26.71 -10.83 -23.66
N PHE A 80 26.07 -10.20 -22.68
CA PHE A 80 25.24 -10.90 -21.68
C PHE A 80 23.79 -10.40 -21.62
N GLY A 81 23.36 -9.60 -22.60
CA GLY A 81 22.03 -8.99 -22.61
C GLY A 81 21.94 -7.73 -21.75
N THR A 82 20.78 -7.08 -21.81
CA THR A 82 20.48 -5.88 -21.01
C THR A 82 19.00 -5.78 -20.67
N SER A 83 18.73 -5.29 -19.47
CA SER A 83 17.41 -4.96 -18.96
C SER A 83 17.26 -3.44 -18.92
N VAL A 84 16.22 -2.91 -19.55
CA VAL A 84 15.96 -1.47 -19.57
C VAL A 84 14.58 -1.20 -18.99
N LYS A 85 14.49 -0.13 -18.19
CA LYS A 85 13.24 0.37 -17.62
C LYS A 85 13.10 1.85 -17.97
N VAL A 86 12.04 2.18 -18.70
CA VAL A 86 11.64 3.56 -18.95
C VAL A 86 10.46 3.86 -18.04
N ALA A 87 10.62 4.82 -17.13
CA ALA A 87 9.59 5.19 -16.17
C ALA A 87 9.66 6.68 -15.81
N PRO A 88 8.55 7.30 -15.41
CA PRO A 88 8.58 8.63 -14.79
C PRO A 88 9.28 8.54 -13.43
N VAL A 89 10.44 9.17 -13.31
CA VAL A 89 11.17 9.30 -12.06
C VAL A 89 10.94 10.70 -11.50
N THR A 90 10.65 10.76 -10.21
CA THR A 90 10.53 12.00 -9.45
C THR A 90 11.66 12.04 -8.45
N THR A 91 12.40 13.15 -8.44
CA THR A 91 13.40 13.51 -7.46
C THR A 91 12.93 14.75 -6.70
N GLU A 92 13.72 15.24 -5.74
CA GLU A 92 13.47 16.52 -5.07
C GLU A 92 13.38 17.69 -6.06
N SER A 93 14.20 17.66 -7.12
CA SER A 93 14.31 18.73 -8.12
C SER A 93 13.46 18.52 -9.38
N VAL A 94 13.02 17.30 -9.70
CA VAL A 94 12.34 16.98 -10.97
C VAL A 94 11.09 16.14 -10.72
N LEU A 95 9.95 16.49 -11.34
CA LEU A 95 8.70 15.72 -11.23
C LEU A 95 8.44 14.90 -12.50
N ASN A 96 8.22 13.59 -12.35
CA ASN A 96 7.75 12.69 -13.40
C ASN A 96 8.58 12.74 -14.69
N GLN A 97 9.88 13.01 -14.59
CA GLN A 97 10.76 13.01 -15.76
C GLN A 97 10.88 11.59 -16.27
N GLN A 98 10.52 11.41 -17.53
CA GLN A 98 10.72 10.13 -18.19
C GLN A 98 12.21 9.83 -18.21
N THR A 99 12.59 8.76 -17.52
CA THR A 99 13.99 8.39 -17.28
C THR A 99 14.19 6.98 -17.80
N CYS A 100 15.26 6.79 -18.56
CA CYS A 100 15.71 5.47 -18.96
C CYS A 100 16.75 4.96 -17.95
N LEU A 101 16.47 3.82 -17.34
CA LEU A 101 17.36 3.12 -16.43
C LEU A 101 17.79 1.82 -17.09
N GLN A 102 19.06 1.46 -16.99
CA GLN A 102 19.63 0.28 -17.63
C GLN A 102 20.47 -0.54 -16.65
N VAL A 103 20.32 -1.87 -16.72
CA VAL A 103 21.12 -2.86 -16.00
C VAL A 103 21.60 -3.89 -17.02
N ASN A 104 22.92 -4.01 -17.17
CA ASN A 104 23.51 -4.99 -18.09
C ASN A 104 23.69 -6.34 -17.41
N GLY A 105 23.51 -7.42 -18.16
CA GLY A 105 23.83 -8.76 -17.69
C GLY A 105 25.32 -8.95 -17.44
N SER A 106 25.64 -9.98 -16.64
CA SER A 106 27.01 -10.41 -16.37
C SER A 106 27.21 -11.87 -16.83
N SER A 107 28.44 -12.37 -16.72
CA SER A 107 28.76 -13.79 -16.97
C SER A 107 27.94 -14.73 -16.09
N ASP A 108 27.68 -14.31 -14.86
CA ASP A 108 27.02 -15.13 -13.84
C ASP A 108 25.49 -14.99 -13.93
N ASN A 109 25.01 -13.85 -14.43
CA ASN A 109 23.60 -13.51 -14.55
C ASN A 109 23.32 -12.84 -15.90
N SER A 110 23.23 -13.64 -16.96
CA SER A 110 22.82 -13.16 -18.29
C SER A 110 21.34 -12.79 -18.32
N VAL A 111 20.99 -11.73 -19.05
CA VAL A 111 19.60 -11.30 -19.21
C VAL A 111 18.87 -12.22 -20.19
N ASN A 112 17.72 -12.73 -19.76
CA ASN A 112 16.79 -13.49 -20.60
C ASN A 112 15.57 -12.63 -20.94
N ILE A 113 14.95 -12.91 -22.08
CA ILE A 113 13.66 -12.31 -22.46
C ILE A 113 12.56 -12.70 -21.46
N GLN A 114 11.56 -11.83 -21.32
CA GLN A 114 10.44 -12.02 -20.42
C GLN A 114 9.17 -12.39 -21.18
N THR A 115 8.65 -13.58 -20.91
CA THR A 115 7.29 -14.01 -21.31
C THR A 115 6.26 -13.57 -20.27
N VAL A 116 5.01 -13.37 -20.67
CA VAL A 116 3.88 -13.20 -19.73
C VAL A 116 2.95 -14.40 -19.72
N LEU A 117 3.33 -15.47 -20.43
CA LEU A 117 2.61 -16.74 -20.50
C LEU A 117 3.46 -17.83 -19.83
N PRO A 118 2.86 -18.69 -18.98
CA PRO A 118 3.59 -19.74 -18.29
C PRO A 118 4.10 -20.81 -19.26
N ASP A 119 5.19 -21.46 -18.88
CA ASP A 119 5.58 -22.72 -19.50
C ASP A 119 4.53 -23.79 -19.17
N MET A 120 3.93 -24.35 -20.21
CA MET A 120 2.84 -25.31 -20.10
C MET A 120 3.32 -26.76 -20.00
N THR A 121 4.63 -27.03 -20.09
CA THR A 121 5.21 -28.38 -20.17
C THR A 121 4.73 -29.30 -19.04
N ASP A 122 4.63 -28.78 -17.81
CA ASP A 122 4.22 -29.55 -16.63
C ASP A 122 2.70 -29.50 -16.34
N PHE A 123 1.92 -28.83 -17.18
CA PHE A 123 0.48 -28.71 -17.01
C PHE A 123 -0.25 -29.95 -17.53
N ARG A 124 -1.31 -30.35 -16.84
CA ARG A 124 -2.17 -31.48 -17.23
C ARG A 124 -3.57 -31.01 -17.56
N TYR A 125 -4.17 -31.60 -18.59
CA TYR A 125 -5.56 -31.31 -18.95
C TYR A 125 -6.50 -31.82 -17.85
N ILE A 126 -7.37 -30.94 -17.35
CA ILE A 126 -8.35 -31.25 -16.31
C ILE A 126 -9.73 -31.52 -16.92
N GLY A 127 -10.13 -30.72 -17.91
CA GLY A 127 -11.46 -30.83 -18.51
C GLY A 127 -11.91 -29.54 -19.21
N PRO A 128 -13.08 -29.59 -19.88
CA PRO A 128 -13.75 -28.38 -20.33
C PRO A 128 -14.21 -27.56 -19.12
N ASP A 129 -14.14 -26.24 -19.22
CA ASP A 129 -14.56 -25.30 -18.19
C ASP A 129 -15.09 -24.01 -18.87
N SER A 130 -15.84 -23.19 -18.15
CA SER A 130 -16.27 -21.88 -18.63
C SER A 130 -15.55 -20.79 -17.85
N MET A 131 -14.91 -19.86 -18.57
CA MET A 131 -14.13 -18.79 -17.98
C MET A 131 -14.40 -17.49 -18.73
N MET A 132 -14.82 -16.43 -18.01
CA MET A 132 -15.19 -15.13 -18.60
C MET A 132 -16.18 -15.29 -19.78
N ASP A 133 -17.27 -16.03 -19.54
CA ASP A 133 -18.34 -16.32 -20.51
C ASP A 133 -17.87 -16.99 -21.82
N THR A 134 -16.73 -17.69 -21.76
CA THR A 134 -16.13 -18.38 -22.89
C THR A 134 -15.88 -19.84 -22.56
N ASP A 135 -16.20 -20.75 -23.49
CA ASP A 135 -15.86 -22.17 -23.37
C ASP A 135 -14.35 -22.36 -23.53
N THR A 136 -13.74 -23.02 -22.55
CA THR A 136 -12.28 -23.18 -22.45
C THR A 136 -11.86 -24.59 -22.07
N ALA A 137 -10.62 -24.92 -22.36
CA ALA A 137 -9.92 -26.06 -21.81
C ALA A 137 -9.13 -25.63 -20.57
N LYS A 138 -9.37 -26.31 -19.45
CA LYS A 138 -8.63 -26.08 -18.21
C LYS A 138 -7.42 -27.00 -18.12
N TRP A 139 -6.27 -26.40 -17.88
CA TRP A 139 -5.00 -27.07 -17.63
C TRP A 139 -4.51 -26.73 -16.23
N GLN A 140 -3.85 -27.66 -15.56
CA GLN A 140 -3.37 -27.43 -14.20
C GLN A 140 -2.01 -28.08 -13.94
N MET A 141 -1.12 -27.32 -13.30
CA MET A 141 0.12 -27.79 -12.70
C MET A 141 0.01 -27.66 -11.18
N VAL A 142 0.45 -28.68 -10.45
CA VAL A 142 0.50 -28.65 -8.98
C VAL A 142 1.94 -28.89 -8.55
N GLN A 143 2.49 -27.95 -7.78
CA GLN A 143 3.81 -28.06 -7.19
C GLN A 143 3.69 -28.14 -5.67
N THR A 144 4.39 -29.11 -5.07
CA THR A 144 4.49 -29.23 -3.62
C THR A 144 5.93 -28.95 -3.20
N ILE A 145 6.14 -27.87 -2.46
CA ILE A 145 7.45 -27.46 -1.93
C ILE A 145 7.35 -27.45 -0.40
N GLY A 146 7.90 -28.48 0.24
CA GLY A 146 7.72 -28.69 1.67
C GLY A 146 6.22 -28.79 2.02
N ASN A 147 5.76 -27.87 2.87
CA ASN A 147 4.34 -27.77 3.29
C ASN A 147 3.48 -26.86 2.40
N LYS A 148 4.05 -26.30 1.32
CA LYS A 148 3.36 -25.41 0.39
C LYS A 148 2.88 -26.20 -0.82
N ILE A 149 1.60 -26.11 -1.13
CA ILE A 149 0.98 -26.65 -2.34
C ILE A 149 0.57 -25.46 -3.21
N ASN A 150 1.22 -25.31 -4.35
CA ASN A 150 0.90 -24.29 -5.36
C ASN A 150 0.13 -24.94 -6.50
N LYS A 151 -1.09 -24.45 -6.73
CA LYS A 151 -1.92 -24.86 -7.86
C LYS A 151 -1.91 -23.74 -8.90
N TYR A 152 -1.39 -24.03 -10.07
CA TYR A 152 -1.38 -23.14 -11.22
C TYR A 152 -2.39 -23.65 -12.23
N SER A 153 -3.38 -22.85 -12.56
CA SER A 153 -4.44 -23.20 -13.51
C SER A 153 -4.39 -22.26 -14.70
N MET A 154 -4.52 -22.81 -15.90
CA MET A 154 -4.54 -22.06 -17.15
C MET A 154 -5.80 -22.44 -17.93
N TRP A 155 -6.59 -21.44 -18.29
CA TRP A 155 -7.75 -21.59 -19.17
C TRP A 155 -7.36 -21.13 -20.56
N VAL A 156 -7.59 -22.00 -21.55
CA VAL A 156 -7.15 -21.82 -22.93
C VAL A 156 -8.33 -22.03 -23.87
N LYS A 157 -8.49 -21.12 -24.82
CA LYS A 157 -9.40 -21.28 -25.97
C LYS A 157 -8.59 -21.72 -27.18
N TYR A 158 -9.21 -22.40 -28.13
CA TYR A 158 -8.56 -22.79 -29.39
C TYR A 158 -9.25 -22.14 -30.58
N LYS A 159 -8.45 -21.63 -31.52
CA LYS A 159 -8.89 -21.12 -32.81
C LYS A 159 -8.21 -21.91 -33.92
N MET A 160 -8.96 -22.33 -34.93
CA MET A 160 -8.38 -22.95 -36.11
C MET A 160 -7.73 -21.88 -36.99
N SER A 161 -6.49 -22.12 -37.40
CA SER A 161 -5.82 -21.35 -38.45
C SER A 161 -6.41 -21.71 -39.82
N LEU A 162 -6.18 -20.85 -40.81
CA LEU A 162 -6.54 -21.13 -42.21
C LEU A 162 -5.86 -22.40 -42.77
N ARG A 163 -4.77 -22.84 -42.13
CA ARG A 163 -4.02 -24.06 -42.47
C ARG A 163 -4.50 -25.30 -41.70
N GLY A 164 -5.56 -25.16 -40.89
CA GLY A 164 -6.12 -26.25 -40.08
C GLY A 164 -5.37 -26.53 -38.77
N GLU A 165 -4.45 -25.66 -38.37
CA GLU A 165 -3.70 -25.79 -37.13
C GLU A 165 -4.49 -25.21 -35.95
N SER A 166 -4.42 -25.86 -34.79
CA SER A 166 -5.06 -25.38 -33.57
C SER A 166 -4.16 -24.37 -32.88
N ILE A 167 -4.58 -23.11 -32.86
CA ILE A 167 -3.87 -22.02 -32.18
C ILE A 167 -4.44 -21.88 -30.76
N PRO A 168 -3.63 -22.12 -29.71
CA PRO A 168 -4.05 -21.86 -28.34
C PRO A 168 -4.07 -20.36 -28.06
N ILE A 169 -5.15 -19.90 -27.45
CA ILE A 169 -5.39 -18.51 -27.05
C ILE A 169 -5.52 -18.49 -25.52
N PRO A 170 -4.64 -17.78 -24.81
CA PRO A 170 -4.71 -17.69 -23.36
C PRO A 170 -5.95 -16.89 -22.93
N VAL A 171 -6.66 -17.35 -21.88
CA VAL A 171 -7.85 -16.68 -21.34
C VAL A 171 -7.61 -16.21 -19.92
N ARG A 172 -7.21 -17.12 -19.02
CA ARG A 172 -6.80 -16.78 -17.65
C ARG A 172 -5.67 -17.67 -17.19
N TYR A 173 -4.73 -17.09 -16.45
CA TYR A 173 -3.77 -17.81 -15.63
C TYR A 173 -4.05 -17.52 -14.16
N GLU A 174 -4.15 -18.53 -13.31
CA GLU A 174 -4.41 -18.37 -11.86
C GLU A 174 -3.42 -19.19 -11.05
N MET A 175 -2.83 -18.58 -10.04
CA MET A 175 -2.04 -19.26 -9.02
C MET A 175 -2.77 -19.19 -7.68
N LYS A 176 -2.95 -20.35 -7.04
CA LYS A 176 -3.46 -20.48 -5.67
C LYS A 176 -2.48 -21.29 -4.83
N GLY A 177 -1.84 -20.62 -3.87
CA GLY A 177 -0.95 -21.22 -2.88
C GLY A 177 -1.70 -21.60 -1.61
N TYR A 178 -1.48 -22.83 -1.14
CA TYR A 178 -2.00 -23.38 0.10
C TYR A 178 -0.84 -23.81 0.98
N ASN A 179 -0.87 -23.50 2.27
CA ASN A 179 0.14 -23.97 3.20
C ASN A 179 -0.50 -24.94 4.20
N SER A 180 -0.13 -26.22 4.12
CA SER A 180 -0.67 -27.27 5.00
C SER A 180 -0.28 -27.06 6.46
N LEU A 181 0.79 -26.33 6.74
CA LEU A 181 1.24 -25.99 8.09
C LEU A 181 0.43 -24.83 8.69
N LEU A 182 -0.02 -23.87 7.87
CA LEU A 182 -0.82 -22.71 8.30
C LEU A 182 -2.33 -22.94 8.18
N GLY A 183 -2.76 -24.01 7.48
CA GLY A 183 -4.17 -24.32 7.26
C GLY A 183 -4.93 -23.33 6.38
N SER A 184 -4.23 -22.43 5.68
CA SER A 184 -4.81 -21.32 4.91
C SER A 184 -4.17 -21.10 3.54
N HIS A 185 -4.87 -20.34 2.70
CA HIS A 185 -4.32 -19.79 1.47
C HIS A 185 -3.29 -18.71 1.82
N TYR A 186 -2.08 -18.81 1.26
CA TYR A 186 -1.01 -17.84 1.55
C TYR A 186 -0.62 -16.98 0.32
N ASP A 187 -1.06 -17.38 -0.88
CA ASP A 187 -0.83 -16.62 -2.11
C ASP A 187 -2.00 -16.84 -3.08
N HIS A 188 -2.46 -15.77 -3.72
CA HIS A 188 -3.46 -15.83 -4.79
C HIS A 188 -3.27 -14.64 -5.71
N TYR A 189 -3.05 -14.94 -6.99
CA TYR A 189 -3.08 -13.96 -8.06
C TYR A 189 -3.59 -14.61 -9.34
N TYR A 190 -4.09 -13.79 -10.25
CA TYR A 190 -4.48 -14.26 -11.57
C TYR A 190 -4.29 -13.17 -12.62
N MET A 191 -4.07 -13.59 -13.86
CA MET A 191 -3.95 -12.74 -15.02
C MET A 191 -5.06 -13.07 -15.99
N ASP A 192 -5.80 -12.04 -16.38
CA ASP A 192 -6.79 -12.11 -17.46
C ASP A 192 -6.15 -11.65 -18.75
N TYR A 193 -6.30 -12.42 -19.81
CA TYR A 193 -5.81 -12.07 -21.14
C TYR A 193 -6.99 -11.68 -22.01
N THR A 194 -6.92 -10.49 -22.62
CA THR A 194 -8.04 -9.91 -23.37
C THR A 194 -7.76 -9.81 -24.86
N ASP A 195 -6.49 -9.79 -25.25
CA ASP A 195 -6.05 -9.65 -26.64
C ASP A 195 -4.79 -10.51 -26.82
N TYR A 196 -4.76 -11.37 -27.83
CA TYR A 196 -3.62 -12.25 -28.12
C TYR A 196 -3.47 -12.38 -29.64
N ASP A 197 -2.29 -12.01 -30.12
CA ASP A 197 -1.95 -12.04 -31.54
C ASP A 197 -0.58 -12.70 -31.74
N ILE A 198 -0.41 -13.41 -32.85
CA ILE A 198 0.81 -14.13 -33.24
C ILE A 198 1.43 -13.58 -34.53
N GLU A 199 0.93 -12.44 -35.02
CA GLU A 199 1.50 -11.71 -36.15
C GLU A 199 2.93 -11.22 -35.86
N ASP A 200 3.66 -10.95 -36.94
CA ASP A 200 5.03 -10.41 -36.87
C ASP A 200 5.03 -9.05 -36.17
N ILE A 201 6.02 -8.87 -35.29
CA ILE A 201 6.17 -7.64 -34.51
C ILE A 201 7.13 -6.70 -35.25
N ASP A 202 6.70 -5.47 -35.50
CA ASP A 202 7.58 -4.44 -36.03
C ASP A 202 8.78 -4.23 -35.07
N SER A 203 9.99 -4.42 -35.59
CA SER A 203 11.24 -4.31 -34.82
C SER A 203 11.41 -2.97 -34.09
N SER A 204 10.78 -1.91 -34.60
CA SER A 204 10.77 -0.56 -34.03
C SER A 204 10.10 -0.49 -32.65
N VAL A 205 9.24 -1.45 -32.32
CA VAL A 205 8.61 -1.58 -30.99
C VAL A 205 9.65 -1.80 -29.88
N PHE A 206 10.78 -2.46 -30.20
CA PHE A 206 11.85 -2.73 -29.25
C PHE A 206 12.89 -1.61 -29.16
N ASN A 207 12.78 -0.57 -30.00
CA ASN A 207 13.67 0.57 -29.92
C ASN A 207 13.36 1.42 -28.70
N ILE A 208 14.39 1.72 -27.92
CA ILE A 208 14.33 2.72 -26.87
C ILE A 208 14.54 4.08 -27.56
N ASP A 209 13.73 5.08 -27.22
CA ASP A 209 13.76 6.41 -27.83
C ASP A 209 15.21 6.94 -27.96
N GLU A 210 15.63 7.27 -29.18
CA GLU A 210 17.01 7.67 -29.49
C GLU A 210 17.44 8.93 -28.73
N ASN A 211 16.48 9.75 -28.28
CA ASN A 211 16.76 10.95 -27.49
C ASN A 211 16.96 10.66 -25.99
N MET A 212 16.71 9.42 -25.53
CA MET A 212 16.88 9.02 -24.13
C MET A 212 18.25 8.38 -23.90
N LYS A 213 19.12 9.07 -23.14
CA LYS A 213 20.33 8.44 -22.59
C LYS A 213 19.95 7.61 -21.37
N CYS A 214 20.17 6.30 -21.43
CA CYS A 214 19.95 5.41 -20.31
C CYS A 214 21.10 5.53 -19.30
N SER A 215 20.76 5.73 -18.03
CA SER A 215 21.73 5.75 -16.93
C SER A 215 21.68 4.43 -16.16
N SER A 216 22.77 4.11 -15.47
CA SER A 216 22.73 3.06 -14.45
C SER A 216 21.75 3.45 -13.34
N PHE A 217 21.20 2.45 -12.65
CA PHE A 217 20.36 2.71 -11.49
C PHE A 217 21.19 3.38 -10.37
N PRO A 218 20.71 4.47 -9.72
CA PRO A 218 21.40 5.07 -8.59
C PRO A 218 21.32 4.14 -7.37
N GLY A 219 22.41 3.41 -7.09
CA GLY A 219 22.48 2.38 -6.05
C GLY A 219 23.20 1.13 -6.55
N PRO A 220 23.38 0.09 -5.71
CA PRO A 220 23.97 -1.18 -6.14
C PRO A 220 23.10 -1.83 -7.25
N GLY A 221 23.59 -1.76 -8.49
CA GLY A 221 22.82 -1.99 -9.72
C GLY A 221 22.41 -3.45 -9.99
N ASP A 222 22.99 -4.41 -9.26
CA ASP A 222 22.67 -5.83 -9.32
C ASP A 222 21.33 -6.18 -8.63
N ARG A 223 20.83 -5.31 -7.73
CA ARG A 223 19.72 -5.62 -6.81
C ARG A 223 18.34 -5.18 -7.29
N HIS A 224 18.26 -4.53 -8.45
CA HIS A 224 17.00 -3.97 -8.97
C HIS A 224 16.31 -4.84 -10.01
N TYR A 225 16.83 -6.02 -10.32
CA TYR A 225 16.33 -6.93 -11.37
C TYR A 225 14.81 -7.18 -11.26
N ALA A 226 14.28 -7.34 -10.05
CA ALA A 226 12.85 -7.52 -9.77
C ALA A 226 11.98 -6.32 -10.23
N THR A 227 12.50 -5.10 -10.16
CA THR A 227 11.78 -3.89 -10.60
C THR A 227 11.86 -3.64 -12.11
N PHE A 228 12.81 -4.31 -12.79
CA PHE A 228 12.99 -4.29 -14.24
C PHE A 228 12.23 -5.44 -14.91
N ASN A 229 11.95 -6.51 -14.15
CA ASN A 229 11.22 -7.66 -14.63
C ASN A 229 10.17 -8.15 -13.62
N PRO A 230 9.14 -7.34 -13.34
CA PRO A 230 8.17 -7.67 -12.31
C PRO A 230 7.26 -8.85 -12.68
N MET A 231 7.09 -9.15 -13.97
CA MET A 231 6.23 -10.26 -14.41
C MET A 231 6.89 -11.64 -14.22
N MET A 232 8.22 -11.69 -14.10
CA MET A 232 8.95 -12.94 -13.90
C MET A 232 8.50 -13.68 -12.64
N GLU A 233 8.25 -12.95 -11.55
CA GLU A 233 7.80 -13.53 -10.28
C GLU A 233 6.46 -14.29 -10.40
N PHE A 234 5.55 -13.78 -11.23
CA PHE A 234 4.21 -14.35 -11.38
C PHE A 234 4.18 -15.53 -12.35
N ILE A 235 5.08 -15.59 -13.31
CA ILE A 235 5.03 -16.59 -14.39
C ILE A 235 6.04 -17.74 -14.18
N HIS A 236 7.15 -17.48 -13.47
CA HIS A 236 8.19 -18.47 -13.23
C HIS A 236 8.38 -18.71 -11.72
N PRO A 237 7.73 -19.75 -11.17
CA PRO A 237 7.66 -19.95 -9.73
C PRO A 237 8.98 -20.32 -9.05
N ALA A 238 10.04 -20.61 -9.81
CA ALA A 238 11.37 -20.96 -9.31
C ALA A 238 12.31 -19.75 -9.10
N ARG A 239 11.82 -18.50 -9.24
CA ARG A 239 12.65 -17.29 -9.18
C ARG A 239 12.19 -16.28 -8.12
N ASP A 240 12.09 -16.70 -6.86
CA ASP A 240 11.71 -15.83 -5.73
C ASP A 240 12.87 -15.38 -4.82
N ASP A 241 14.13 -15.66 -5.19
CA ASP A 241 15.34 -15.26 -4.46
C ASP A 241 15.36 -13.77 -4.08
N HIS A 242 14.86 -12.92 -4.97
CA HIS A 242 14.80 -11.48 -4.75
C HIS A 242 13.90 -11.11 -3.56
N ILE A 243 12.82 -11.85 -3.31
CA ILE A 243 11.92 -11.63 -2.17
C ILE A 243 12.65 -11.97 -0.88
N HIS A 244 13.38 -13.09 -0.84
CA HIS A 244 14.16 -13.50 0.32
C HIS A 244 15.24 -12.45 0.66
N HIS A 245 15.99 -11.98 -0.33
CA HIS A 245 16.98 -10.92 -0.14
C HIS A 245 16.36 -9.60 0.36
N GLU A 246 15.23 -9.17 -0.21
CA GLU A 246 14.54 -7.95 0.22
C GLU A 246 13.99 -8.10 1.65
N PHE A 247 13.52 -9.30 2.01
CA PHE A 247 13.06 -9.61 3.36
C PHE A 247 14.21 -9.64 4.37
N ASP A 248 15.36 -10.20 4.01
CA ASP A 248 16.57 -10.15 4.85
C ASP A 248 17.02 -8.71 5.11
N ARG A 249 17.00 -7.86 4.07
CA ARG A 249 17.28 -6.42 4.24
C ARG A 249 16.26 -5.75 5.16
N PHE A 250 14.97 -6.05 4.99
CA PHE A 250 13.91 -5.55 5.84
C PHE A 250 14.12 -5.96 7.30
N LYS A 251 14.39 -7.25 7.56
CA LYS A 251 14.69 -7.75 8.91
C LYS A 251 15.88 -7.04 9.54
N ASN A 252 16.97 -6.89 8.78
CA ASN A 252 18.18 -6.24 9.28
C ASN A 252 17.96 -4.74 9.54
N LYS A 253 17.24 -4.03 8.67
CA LYS A 253 16.95 -2.60 8.82
C LYS A 253 16.06 -2.30 10.02
N HIS A 254 15.09 -3.18 10.30
CA HIS A 254 14.09 -2.99 11.35
C HIS A 254 14.30 -3.90 12.57
N THR A 255 15.48 -4.55 12.66
CA THR A 255 15.88 -5.45 13.75
C THR A 255 14.81 -6.50 14.07
N LYS A 256 14.19 -7.09 13.04
CA LYS A 256 13.11 -8.07 13.19
C LYS A 256 13.68 -9.44 13.53
N GLN A 257 13.11 -10.05 14.57
CA GLN A 257 13.38 -11.43 14.96
C GLN A 257 12.04 -12.15 15.10
N TYR A 258 11.97 -13.38 14.61
CA TYR A 258 10.77 -14.21 14.63
C TYR A 258 11.00 -15.42 15.53
N SER A 259 9.99 -15.79 16.31
CA SER A 259 10.08 -16.80 17.38
C SER A 259 10.26 -18.24 16.87
N SER A 260 9.89 -18.49 15.62
CA SER A 260 9.96 -19.80 14.99
C SER A 260 10.07 -19.66 13.47
N ASP A 261 10.51 -20.73 12.81
CA ASP A 261 10.50 -20.81 11.34
C ASP A 261 9.09 -20.67 10.77
N LEU A 262 8.07 -21.13 11.51
CA LEU A 262 6.66 -20.96 11.14
C LEU A 262 6.26 -19.47 11.06
N GLU A 263 6.61 -18.70 12.09
CA GLU A 263 6.32 -17.26 12.10
C GLU A 263 7.15 -16.52 11.04
N HIS A 264 8.42 -16.90 10.86
CA HIS A 264 9.26 -16.36 9.79
C HIS A 264 8.61 -16.54 8.42
N GLU A 265 8.16 -17.76 8.11
CA GLU A 265 7.49 -18.06 6.85
C GLU A 265 6.17 -17.29 6.69
N ARG A 266 5.38 -17.17 7.76
CA ARG A 266 4.15 -16.36 7.75
C ARG A 266 4.46 -14.91 7.38
N ARG A 267 5.45 -14.31 8.05
CA ARG A 267 5.87 -12.91 7.86
C ARG A 267 6.47 -12.65 6.49
N LEU A 268 7.26 -13.59 5.97
CA LEU A 268 7.80 -13.53 4.61
C LEU A 268 6.69 -13.50 3.55
N ASN A 269 5.66 -14.34 3.71
CA ASN A 269 4.54 -14.38 2.77
C ASN A 269 3.73 -13.07 2.79
N VAL A 270 3.48 -12.51 3.98
CA VAL A 270 2.83 -11.20 4.13
C VAL A 270 3.68 -10.09 3.49
N PHE A 271 4.98 -10.08 3.79
CA PHE A 271 5.93 -9.14 3.21
C PHE A 271 5.95 -9.19 1.68
N ARG A 272 5.92 -10.41 1.09
CA ARG A 272 5.85 -10.60 -0.35
C ARG A 272 4.62 -9.89 -0.95
N GLN A 273 3.44 -10.07 -0.36
CA GLN A 273 2.22 -9.42 -0.87
C GLN A 273 2.29 -7.90 -0.76
N ASN A 274 2.78 -7.39 0.37
CA ASN A 274 2.95 -5.95 0.57
C ASN A 274 4.01 -5.35 -0.36
N LEU A 275 5.10 -6.09 -0.66
CA LEU A 275 6.12 -5.66 -1.62
C LEU A 275 5.56 -5.57 -3.05
N ARG A 276 4.75 -6.56 -3.46
CA ARG A 276 4.04 -6.53 -4.76
C ARG A 276 3.13 -5.31 -4.88
N PHE A 277 2.37 -5.01 -3.83
CA PHE A 277 1.54 -3.80 -3.75
C PHE A 277 2.38 -2.53 -3.93
N ILE A 278 3.46 -2.39 -3.15
CA ILE A 278 4.35 -1.22 -3.17
C ILE A 278 4.92 -1.00 -4.57
N TYR A 279 5.42 -2.06 -5.21
CA TYR A 279 6.03 -1.95 -6.53
C TYR A 279 5.01 -1.59 -7.62
N SER A 280 3.81 -2.16 -7.58
CA SER A 280 2.80 -1.84 -8.59
C SER A 280 2.15 -0.48 -8.37
N HIS A 281 1.88 -0.08 -7.13
CA HIS A 281 1.39 1.26 -6.81
C HIS A 281 2.33 2.35 -7.38
N ASN A 282 3.64 2.18 -7.18
CA ASN A 282 4.63 3.11 -7.70
C ASN A 282 4.77 3.10 -9.24
N ARG A 283 4.31 2.05 -9.93
CA ARG A 283 4.21 2.01 -11.40
C ARG A 283 3.00 2.79 -11.92
N ALA A 284 1.94 2.95 -11.13
CA ALA A 284 0.67 3.56 -11.53
C ALA A 284 0.65 5.11 -11.58
N ARG A 285 1.81 5.79 -11.51
CA ARG A 285 1.99 7.27 -11.53
C ARG A 285 0.93 8.02 -10.70
N ARG A 286 0.86 7.69 -9.41
CA ARG A 286 0.03 8.40 -8.42
C ARG A 286 0.71 9.71 -7.97
N THR A 287 -0.04 10.56 -7.27
CA THR A 287 0.44 11.86 -6.73
C THR A 287 1.40 11.70 -5.54
N PHE A 288 1.51 10.49 -5.02
CA PHE A 288 2.39 10.10 -3.93
C PHE A 288 3.07 8.76 -4.24
N ARG A 289 4.08 8.44 -3.45
CA ARG A 289 4.79 7.15 -3.48
C ARG A 289 4.59 6.39 -2.18
N VAL A 290 4.67 5.08 -2.30
CA VAL A 290 4.70 4.14 -1.18
C VAL A 290 6.05 3.46 -1.10
N ALA A 291 6.47 3.02 0.08
CA ALA A 291 7.74 2.35 0.29
C ALA A 291 7.66 1.28 1.38
N VAL A 292 8.62 0.34 1.35
CA VAL A 292 8.79 -0.64 2.42
C VAL A 292 9.18 0.11 3.71
N ASN A 293 8.34 0.00 4.72
CA ASN A 293 8.57 0.50 6.07
C ASN A 293 8.46 -0.66 7.07
N HIS A 294 8.60 -0.37 8.38
CA HIS A 294 8.61 -1.35 9.47
C HIS A 294 7.30 -2.16 9.62
N LEU A 295 6.22 -1.77 8.92
CA LEU A 295 4.92 -2.45 8.91
C LEU A 295 4.76 -3.44 7.74
N ALA A 296 5.75 -3.55 6.85
CA ALA A 296 5.63 -4.38 5.64
C ALA A 296 5.42 -5.88 5.91
N ASP A 297 5.73 -6.38 7.11
CA ASP A 297 5.48 -7.77 7.51
C ASP A 297 4.17 -7.97 8.28
N ARG A 298 3.29 -6.97 8.36
CA ARG A 298 2.01 -7.05 9.07
C ARG A 298 0.83 -7.36 8.15
N THR A 299 -0.11 -8.17 8.66
CA THR A 299 -1.37 -8.49 7.97
C THR A 299 -2.33 -7.30 8.02
N ASP A 300 -3.40 -7.35 7.22
CA ASP A 300 -4.41 -6.30 7.20
C ASP A 300 -5.13 -6.18 8.55
N GLU A 301 -5.33 -7.30 9.25
CA GLU A 301 -5.89 -7.32 10.61
C GLU A 301 -4.93 -6.68 11.62
N GLU A 302 -3.63 -6.95 11.53
CA GLU A 302 -2.65 -6.34 12.42
C GLU A 302 -2.45 -4.85 12.15
N LEU A 303 -2.56 -4.42 10.89
CA LEU A 303 -2.62 -3.00 10.51
C LEU A 303 -3.92 -2.37 11.00
N SER A 304 -5.03 -3.10 10.97
CA SER A 304 -6.34 -2.61 11.41
C SER A 304 -6.33 -2.15 12.86
N ALA A 305 -5.62 -2.89 13.72
CA ALA A 305 -5.48 -2.62 15.15
C ALA A 305 -4.72 -1.31 15.45
N LEU A 306 -3.90 -0.80 14.51
CA LEU A 306 -3.20 0.48 14.67
C LEU A 306 -4.12 1.69 14.59
N ARG A 307 -5.30 1.54 13.98
CA ARG A 307 -6.14 2.68 13.64
C ARG A 307 -6.90 3.19 14.86
N GLY A 308 -7.43 2.33 15.73
CA GLY A 308 -7.70 2.66 17.15
C GLY A 308 -8.71 3.77 17.49
N ARG A 309 -9.17 4.60 16.54
CA ARG A 309 -10.22 5.59 16.79
C ARG A 309 -11.57 4.88 16.81
N ARG A 310 -12.41 5.26 17.76
CA ARG A 310 -13.81 4.79 17.83
C ARG A 310 -14.76 5.98 17.58
N TYR A 311 -16.01 5.67 17.25
CA TYR A 311 -17.09 6.65 17.18
C TYR A 311 -18.27 6.18 18.02
N SER A 312 -18.63 6.96 19.04
CA SER A 312 -19.73 6.63 19.96
C SER A 312 -20.86 7.67 19.96
N GLY A 313 -20.79 8.68 19.09
CA GLY A 313 -21.82 9.71 18.94
C GLY A 313 -21.26 11.13 18.96
N PRO A 314 -22.12 12.14 19.20
CA PRO A 314 -21.71 13.54 19.18
C PRO A 314 -20.69 13.84 20.28
N ASN A 315 -19.62 14.56 19.92
CA ASN A 315 -18.71 15.13 20.90
C ASN A 315 -19.31 16.46 21.42
N ASN A 316 -19.47 16.61 22.74
CA ASN A 316 -20.07 17.78 23.37
C ASN A 316 -19.12 19.01 23.39
N GLY A 317 -18.40 19.24 22.30
CA GLY A 317 -17.47 20.36 22.14
C GLY A 317 -18.19 21.68 21.91
N LEU A 318 -17.53 22.77 22.30
CA LEU A 318 -18.01 24.11 22.00
C LEU A 318 -18.01 24.37 20.49
N PRO A 319 -18.97 25.13 19.96
CA PRO A 319 -18.96 25.49 18.55
C PRO A 319 -17.77 26.40 18.23
N PHE A 320 -17.26 26.32 17.00
CA PHE A 320 -16.22 27.22 16.52
C PHE A 320 -16.67 28.69 16.66
N PRO A 321 -15.89 29.57 17.31
CA PRO A 321 -16.35 30.92 17.67
C PRO A 321 -16.41 31.89 16.49
N TYR A 322 -16.02 31.46 15.28
CA TYR A 322 -16.00 32.29 14.08
C TYR A 322 -17.22 32.02 13.23
N SER A 323 -17.98 33.07 12.90
CA SER A 323 -19.06 32.99 11.90
C SER A 323 -18.49 32.68 10.51
N GLU A 324 -19.31 32.16 9.61
CA GLU A 324 -18.87 31.85 8.25
C GLU A 324 -18.33 33.09 7.50
N SER A 325 -18.93 34.26 7.72
CA SER A 325 -18.44 35.52 7.18
C SER A 325 -17.05 35.89 7.72
N LEU A 326 -16.81 35.67 9.02
CA LEU A 326 -15.53 35.96 9.66
C LEU A 326 -14.45 34.97 9.19
N ILE A 327 -14.79 33.68 9.08
CA ILE A 327 -13.90 32.64 8.53
C ILE A 327 -13.39 33.05 7.15
N ARG A 328 -14.29 33.47 6.24
CA ARG A 328 -13.92 33.95 4.90
C ARG A 328 -12.99 35.16 4.96
N SER A 329 -13.34 36.17 5.76
CA SER A 329 -12.54 37.40 5.86
C SER A 329 -11.17 37.22 6.51
N GLU A 330 -11.04 36.27 7.45
CA GLU A 330 -9.76 35.97 8.11
C GLU A 330 -8.94 35.00 7.28
N SER A 331 -9.55 34.08 6.53
CA SER A 331 -8.81 33.12 5.69
C SER A 331 -7.96 33.80 4.61
N ASP A 332 -8.36 35.00 4.17
CA ASP A 332 -7.58 35.81 3.22
C ASP A 332 -6.32 36.44 3.87
N LYS A 333 -6.30 36.56 5.20
CA LYS A 333 -5.18 37.11 5.97
C LYS A 333 -4.22 36.04 6.45
N VAL A 334 -4.66 34.78 6.46
CA VAL A 334 -3.86 33.63 6.87
C VAL A 334 -2.88 33.26 5.75
N PRO A 335 -1.60 32.97 6.05
CA PRO A 335 -0.63 32.55 5.05
C PRO A 335 -1.11 31.39 4.17
N THR A 336 -0.57 31.27 2.95
CA THR A 336 -0.87 30.14 2.06
C THR A 336 -0.22 28.84 2.53
N GLU A 337 0.90 28.95 3.25
CA GLU A 337 1.64 27.83 3.82
C GLU A 337 1.98 28.14 5.27
N TYR A 338 1.85 27.14 6.13
CA TYR A 338 2.15 27.28 7.54
C TYR A 338 2.54 25.93 8.13
N ASP A 339 3.60 25.89 8.93
CA ASP A 339 4.15 24.66 9.50
C ASP A 339 4.60 24.90 10.95
N TRP A 340 3.86 24.35 11.91
CA TRP A 340 4.14 24.48 13.34
C TRP A 340 5.45 23.83 13.78
N ARG A 341 6.01 22.91 12.99
CA ARG A 341 7.30 22.27 13.30
C ARG A 341 8.43 23.30 13.30
N LEU A 342 8.38 24.27 12.38
CA LEU A 342 9.38 25.33 12.25
C LEU A 342 9.39 26.29 13.45
N PHE A 343 8.28 26.36 14.18
CA PHE A 343 8.13 27.21 15.37
C PHE A 343 8.35 26.44 16.67
N GLY A 344 8.57 25.13 16.64
CA GLY A 344 8.80 24.30 17.84
C GLY A 344 7.53 23.90 18.59
N ALA A 345 6.33 24.11 18.02
CA ALA A 345 5.06 23.77 18.66
C ALA A 345 4.67 22.29 18.52
N VAL A 346 5.56 21.46 17.94
CA VAL A 346 5.30 20.04 17.64
C VAL A 346 6.40 19.19 18.27
N SER A 347 6.02 18.27 19.15
CA SER A 347 6.94 17.29 19.74
C SER A 347 7.51 16.34 18.68
N PRO A 348 8.62 15.63 18.96
CA PRO A 348 9.09 14.56 18.08
C PRO A 348 7.99 13.56 17.73
N VAL A 349 8.09 12.94 16.55
CA VAL A 349 7.19 11.84 16.18
C VAL A 349 7.38 10.69 17.17
N LYS A 350 6.28 10.22 17.73
CA LYS A 350 6.23 9.09 18.66
C LYS A 350 5.72 7.85 17.94
N ASP A 351 5.75 6.73 18.65
CA ASP A 351 5.30 5.44 18.13
C ASP A 351 4.29 4.80 19.07
N GLN A 352 3.05 4.64 18.60
CA GLN A 352 1.97 3.99 19.34
C GLN A 352 2.09 2.46 19.33
N SER A 353 2.88 1.89 18.41
CA SER A 353 3.01 0.45 18.26
C SER A 353 4.47 0.08 18.48
N VAL A 354 4.77 -0.43 19.68
CA VAL A 354 6.10 -0.85 20.16
C VAL A 354 7.03 -1.24 19.00
N CYS A 355 7.85 -0.28 18.58
CA CYS A 355 8.92 -0.52 17.65
C CYS A 355 10.12 -1.04 18.43
N GLY A 356 10.36 -2.34 18.29
CA GLY A 356 11.62 -2.96 18.68
C GLY A 356 11.48 -4.05 19.72
N SER A 357 11.75 -5.28 19.26
CA SER A 357 12.51 -6.29 20.01
C SER A 357 12.08 -6.57 21.46
N CYS A 358 11.06 -7.41 21.63
CA CYS A 358 10.98 -8.47 22.65
C CYS A 358 9.61 -9.14 22.57
N TRP A 359 9.53 -10.18 21.74
CA TRP A 359 8.46 -11.17 21.84
C TRP A 359 8.66 -11.92 23.16
N SER A 360 7.97 -11.50 24.22
CA SER A 360 7.98 -12.27 25.47
C SER A 360 6.91 -13.36 25.37
N PHE A 361 7.41 -14.58 25.20
CA PHE A 361 6.81 -15.89 25.48
C PHE A 361 5.29 -15.99 25.68
N GLY A 362 4.63 -16.64 24.72
CA GLY A 362 3.57 -17.59 25.05
C GLY A 362 2.12 -17.10 25.06
N SER A 363 1.81 -15.89 24.61
CA SER A 363 0.43 -15.49 24.36
C SER A 363 0.11 -15.51 22.86
N THR A 364 -0.99 -16.15 22.50
CA THR A 364 -1.64 -16.08 21.19
C THR A 364 -2.26 -14.71 20.90
N ASP A 365 -1.82 -13.66 21.59
CA ASP A 365 -2.41 -12.32 21.58
C ASP A 365 -1.40 -11.30 21.07
N HIS A 366 -1.53 -10.96 19.79
CA HIS A 366 -0.71 -10.01 19.07
C HIS A 366 -1.11 -8.58 19.47
N SER A 367 -0.64 -8.10 20.63
CA SER A 367 -1.00 -6.80 21.19
C SER A 367 -0.40 -5.65 20.38
N VAL A 368 -1.09 -5.25 19.33
CA VAL A 368 -0.91 -3.97 18.63
C VAL A 368 -1.78 -2.93 19.32
N CYS A 369 -1.18 -1.91 19.93
CA CYS A 369 -1.93 -0.88 20.65
C CYS A 369 -2.54 0.17 19.70
N GLY A 370 -3.87 0.20 19.62
CA GLY A 370 -4.68 1.19 18.91
C GLY A 370 -4.92 2.46 19.72
N SER A 371 -3.85 3.07 20.25
CA SER A 371 -3.91 4.24 21.12
C SER A 371 -3.78 5.59 20.40
N CYS A 372 -3.88 5.67 19.07
CA CYS A 372 -3.70 6.91 18.31
C CYS A 372 -4.52 8.11 18.85
N TRP A 373 -5.68 7.84 19.45
CA TRP A 373 -6.56 8.81 20.07
C TRP A 373 -5.89 9.55 21.23
N SER A 374 -4.99 8.90 21.98
CA SER A 374 -4.21 9.53 23.04
C SER A 374 -3.10 10.44 22.47
N PHE A 375 -2.46 10.04 21.37
CA PHE A 375 -1.45 10.84 20.66
C PHE A 375 -2.04 12.07 19.97
N GLY A 376 -3.21 11.94 19.33
CA GLY A 376 -3.95 13.08 18.78
C GLY A 376 -4.36 14.07 19.86
N SER A 377 -4.86 13.55 21.00
CA SER A 377 -5.28 14.38 22.14
C SER A 377 -4.11 15.11 22.80
N THR A 378 -3.03 14.39 23.13
CA THR A 378 -1.82 14.99 23.74
C THR A 378 -1.21 16.00 22.80
N GLY A 379 -1.05 15.70 21.51
CA GLY A 379 -0.49 16.65 20.54
C GLY A 379 -1.27 17.96 20.43
N ALA A 380 -2.61 17.93 20.52
CA ALA A 380 -3.43 19.13 20.55
C ALA A 380 -3.25 19.92 21.85
N VAL A 381 -3.13 19.24 23.00
CA VAL A 381 -2.87 19.90 24.30
C VAL A 381 -1.45 20.47 24.37
N GLU A 382 -0.45 19.76 23.87
CA GLU A 382 0.95 20.22 23.75
C GLU A 382 1.01 21.51 22.91
N GLY A 383 0.30 21.54 21.77
CA GLY A 383 0.20 22.70 20.90
C GLY A 383 -0.45 23.92 21.57
N ALA A 384 -1.58 23.72 22.25
CA ALA A 384 -2.25 24.78 22.99
C ALA A 384 -1.39 25.29 24.18
N LEU A 385 -0.70 24.37 24.87
CA LEU A 385 0.16 24.69 26.00
C LEU A 385 1.40 25.46 25.56
N PHE A 386 1.97 25.11 24.40
CA PHE A 386 3.07 25.84 23.79
C PHE A 386 2.71 27.31 23.56
N LEU A 387 1.52 27.58 23.00
CA LEU A 387 1.05 28.95 22.77
C LEU A 387 0.78 29.69 24.09
N HIS A 388 0.22 29.00 25.08
CA HIS A 388 -0.05 29.59 26.40
C HIS A 388 1.23 29.95 27.17
N ASN A 389 2.25 29.09 27.10
CA ASN A 389 3.50 29.23 27.85
C ASN A 389 4.55 30.11 27.14
N GLY A 390 4.17 30.87 26.11
CA GLY A 390 5.08 31.74 25.38
C GLY A 390 6.15 30.98 24.58
N ASN A 391 5.74 29.94 23.85
CA ASN A 391 6.57 29.13 22.95
C ASN A 391 7.51 28.13 23.65
N THR A 392 7.10 27.60 24.80
CA THR A 392 7.81 26.51 25.49
C THR A 392 7.03 25.21 25.38
N LEU A 393 7.58 24.24 24.65
CA LEU A 393 6.95 22.94 24.44
C LEU A 393 7.18 22.04 25.65
N VAL A 394 6.11 21.47 26.18
CA VAL A 394 6.16 20.43 27.23
C VAL A 394 5.59 19.14 26.65
N ARG A 395 6.34 18.04 26.76
CA ARG A 395 5.88 16.73 26.30
C ARG A 395 4.92 16.13 27.32
N LEU A 396 3.76 15.68 26.87
CA LEU A 396 2.71 15.12 27.72
C LEU A 396 2.68 13.59 27.62
N SER A 397 2.15 12.95 28.66
CA SER A 397 2.07 11.49 28.73
C SER A 397 0.82 10.94 28.04
N GLU A 398 1.01 10.22 26.94
CA GLU A 398 -0.04 9.42 26.32
C GLU A 398 -0.45 8.23 27.19
N GLN A 399 0.52 7.64 27.91
CA GLN A 399 0.28 6.48 28.77
C GLN A 399 -0.70 6.82 29.89
N ALA A 400 -0.65 8.04 30.43
CA ALA A 400 -1.61 8.51 31.42
C ALA A 400 -3.05 8.45 30.91
N LEU A 401 -3.29 8.78 29.64
CA LEU A 401 -4.61 8.67 29.03
C LEU A 401 -5.00 7.21 28.81
N VAL A 402 -4.08 6.38 28.30
CA VAL A 402 -4.30 4.94 28.09
C VAL A 402 -4.69 4.24 29.39
N ASP A 403 -4.01 4.53 30.48
CA ASP A 403 -4.19 3.81 31.75
C ASP A 403 -5.37 4.37 32.57
N CYS A 404 -5.61 5.68 32.54
CA CYS A 404 -6.49 6.33 33.52
C CYS A 404 -7.85 6.79 32.98
N SER A 405 -8.05 6.86 31.65
CA SER A 405 -9.29 7.43 31.07
C SER A 405 -10.42 6.41 30.83
N TRP A 406 -10.26 5.17 31.32
CA TRP A 406 -11.26 4.10 31.19
C TRP A 406 -12.65 4.47 31.70
N GLY A 407 -12.71 5.14 32.86
CA GLY A 407 -13.97 5.61 33.45
C GLY A 407 -14.71 6.68 32.64
N PHE A 408 -14.06 7.25 31.61
CA PHE A 408 -14.64 8.20 30.67
C PHE A 408 -15.01 7.54 29.33
N GLY A 409 -14.86 6.22 29.21
CA GLY A 409 -15.29 5.40 28.08
C GLY A 409 -14.25 5.17 26.98
N ASN A 410 -13.00 5.56 27.20
CA ASN A 410 -11.88 5.08 26.39
C ASN A 410 -11.52 3.64 26.80
N ASN A 411 -10.91 2.88 25.89
CA ASN A 411 -10.59 1.45 26.11
C ASN A 411 -9.10 1.19 25.91
N GLY A 412 -8.24 2.10 26.39
CA GLY A 412 -6.79 1.93 26.29
C GLY A 412 -6.32 1.62 24.85
N CYS A 413 -5.62 0.51 24.71
CA CYS A 413 -5.12 -0.02 23.44
C CYS A 413 -6.20 -0.54 22.48
N ASP A 414 -7.41 -0.84 22.94
CA ASP A 414 -8.51 -1.26 22.07
C ASP A 414 -9.22 -0.07 21.40
N GLY A 415 -8.83 1.15 21.75
CA GLY A 415 -9.26 2.37 21.08
C GLY A 415 -10.13 3.30 21.91
N GLY A 416 -10.30 4.50 21.40
CA GLY A 416 -10.88 5.61 22.14
C GLY A 416 -11.17 6.84 21.30
N GLU A 417 -11.55 7.91 21.99
CA GLU A 417 -11.98 9.17 21.41
C GLU A 417 -11.26 10.34 22.09
N ASP A 418 -10.96 11.36 21.29
CA ASP A 418 -10.27 12.56 21.74
C ASP A 418 -11.07 13.34 22.79
N PHE A 419 -12.38 13.52 22.58
CA PHE A 419 -13.23 14.26 23.53
C PHE A 419 -13.34 13.59 24.91
N ARG A 420 -13.28 12.25 24.99
CA ARG A 420 -13.30 11.52 26.28
C ARG A 420 -12.00 11.76 27.04
N SER A 421 -10.89 11.82 26.30
CA SER A 421 -9.59 12.20 26.84
C SER A 421 -9.64 13.63 27.37
N TYR A 422 -10.21 14.57 26.62
CA TYR A 422 -10.39 15.95 27.05
C TYR A 422 -11.20 16.05 28.36
N GLN A 423 -12.31 15.32 28.47
CA GLN A 423 -13.11 15.28 29.72
C GLN A 423 -12.30 14.79 30.92
N TRP A 424 -11.45 13.78 30.72
CA TRP A 424 -10.57 13.28 31.77
C TRP A 424 -9.52 14.34 32.17
N ILE A 425 -8.88 14.98 31.19
CA ILE A 425 -7.87 16.04 31.41
C ILE A 425 -8.47 17.26 32.12
N MET A 426 -9.72 17.63 31.84
CA MET A 426 -10.41 18.70 32.57
C MET A 426 -10.52 18.41 34.07
N LYS A 427 -10.80 17.15 34.43
CA LYS A 427 -11.01 16.73 35.83
C LYS A 427 -9.68 16.54 36.57
N HIS A 428 -8.79 15.74 35.99
CA HIS A 428 -7.57 15.26 36.66
C HIS A 428 -6.33 16.08 36.28
N GLY A 429 -6.29 16.63 35.08
CA GLY A 429 -5.08 17.18 34.48
C GLY A 429 -4.22 16.10 33.85
N ILE A 430 -3.24 16.52 33.06
CA ILE A 430 -2.33 15.62 32.35
C ILE A 430 -0.88 15.90 32.77
N PRO A 431 -0.10 14.86 33.11
CA PRO A 431 1.31 15.00 33.45
C PRO A 431 2.23 14.97 32.23
N SER A 432 3.51 15.25 32.44
CA SER A 432 4.53 15.06 31.41
C SER A 432 4.83 13.58 31.19
N ASP A 433 5.41 13.25 30.03
CA ASP A 433 5.95 11.92 29.76
C ASP A 433 7.08 11.53 30.72
N GLU A 434 7.89 12.51 31.14
CA GLU A 434 8.98 12.32 32.10
C GLU A 434 8.47 11.93 33.51
N GLU A 435 7.39 12.55 33.99
CA GLU A 435 6.87 12.32 35.34
C GLU A 435 6.02 11.04 35.43
N TYR A 436 5.19 10.76 34.41
CA TYR A 436 4.36 9.53 34.39
C TYR A 436 5.15 8.29 33.97
N GLY A 437 6.27 8.47 33.28
CA GLY A 437 7.04 7.41 32.67
C GLY A 437 6.76 7.22 31.18
N GLY A 438 7.69 6.51 30.54
CA GLY A 438 7.68 6.30 29.09
C GLY A 438 6.44 5.52 28.63
N TYR A 439 6.05 5.78 27.38
CA TYR A 439 4.95 5.07 26.73
C TYR A 439 5.26 3.57 26.59
N LEU A 440 4.35 2.72 27.05
CA LEU A 440 4.53 1.27 27.11
C LEU A 440 4.01 0.54 25.87
N GLY A 441 3.10 1.16 25.11
CA GLY A 441 2.46 0.49 23.97
C GLY A 441 1.55 -0.68 24.36
N GLN A 442 1.05 -0.68 25.59
CA GLN A 442 0.10 -1.64 26.15
C GLN A 442 -0.70 -0.97 27.27
N ASP A 443 -1.78 -1.62 27.70
CA ASP A 443 -2.53 -1.18 28.87
C ASP A 443 -1.70 -1.37 30.16
N GLY A 444 -1.69 -0.34 31.01
CA GLY A 444 -0.96 -0.30 32.26
C GLY A 444 -1.84 0.02 33.46
N TYR A 445 -1.23 0.02 34.65
CA TYR A 445 -1.90 0.42 35.88
C TYR A 445 -1.86 1.93 36.04
N CYS A 446 -3.04 2.55 36.12
CA CYS A 446 -3.15 3.97 36.39
C CYS A 446 -2.54 4.34 37.76
N HIS A 447 -1.57 5.25 37.74
CA HIS A 447 -0.87 5.74 38.93
C HIS A 447 -0.83 7.27 38.99
N ILE A 448 -1.88 7.92 38.47
CA ILE A 448 -1.99 9.38 38.38
C ILE A 448 -1.94 10.09 39.75
N ASP A 449 -2.37 9.42 40.82
CA ASP A 449 -2.38 10.00 42.18
C ASP A 449 -0.96 10.24 42.74
N ASN A 450 0.05 9.56 42.18
CA ASN A 450 1.46 9.69 42.58
C ASN A 450 2.25 10.68 41.72
N VAL A 451 1.58 11.36 40.79
CA VAL A 451 2.21 12.12 39.71
C VAL A 451 1.65 13.54 39.67
N THR A 452 2.51 14.53 39.44
CA THR A 452 2.07 15.93 39.33
C THR A 452 1.55 16.25 37.92
N ALA A 453 0.32 16.74 37.83
CA ALA A 453 -0.23 17.21 36.56
C ALA A 453 0.45 18.51 36.09
N VAL A 454 0.84 18.57 34.81
CA VAL A 454 1.42 19.74 34.16
C VAL A 454 0.36 20.78 33.86
N THR A 455 -0.79 20.34 33.34
CA THR A 455 -1.87 21.26 32.95
C THR A 455 -3.26 20.62 33.04
N LYS A 456 -4.28 21.47 33.12
CA LYS A 456 -5.69 21.13 32.92
C LYS A 456 -6.21 21.95 31.76
N ILE A 457 -7.19 21.42 31.04
CA ILE A 457 -7.91 22.16 30.00
C ILE A 457 -9.23 22.70 30.56
N LYS A 458 -9.73 23.79 30.00
CA LYS A 458 -11.04 24.39 30.33
C LYS A 458 -12.17 23.83 29.47
N GLY A 459 -11.85 23.24 28.34
CA GLY A 459 -12.79 22.67 27.39
C GLY A 459 -12.14 22.43 26.03
N TRP A 460 -12.94 22.08 25.04
CA TRP A 460 -12.50 21.92 23.66
C TRP A 460 -13.53 22.51 22.69
N VAL A 461 -13.06 22.83 21.49
CA VAL A 461 -13.85 23.45 20.43
C VAL A 461 -13.83 22.52 19.22
N ASN A 462 -15.01 22.32 18.63
CA ASN A 462 -15.18 21.67 17.35
C ASN A 462 -15.05 22.73 16.24
N VAL A 463 -14.04 22.58 15.39
CA VAL A 463 -13.88 23.45 14.22
C VAL A 463 -14.99 23.12 13.22
N THR A 464 -15.44 24.11 12.45
CA THR A 464 -16.53 23.94 11.48
C THR A 464 -16.23 22.79 10.51
N THR A 465 -17.02 21.72 10.58
CA THR A 465 -16.90 20.52 9.76
C THR A 465 -16.96 20.84 8.25
N ASN A 466 -16.16 20.11 7.46
CA ASN A 466 -16.10 20.19 6.00
C ASN A 466 -15.77 21.60 5.46
N ASN A 467 -15.00 22.39 6.21
CA ASN A 467 -14.62 23.74 5.81
C ASN A 467 -13.09 23.95 5.85
N GLU A 468 -12.47 23.95 4.66
CA GLU A 468 -11.02 24.13 4.49
C GLU A 468 -10.53 25.43 5.14
N ASN A 469 -11.27 26.53 5.00
CA ASN A 469 -10.89 27.82 5.56
C ASN A 469 -10.98 27.83 7.09
N ALA A 470 -11.97 27.13 7.67
CA ALA A 470 -12.11 26.99 9.11
C ALA A 470 -10.92 26.22 9.71
N LEU A 471 -10.53 25.09 9.10
CA LEU A 471 -9.39 24.32 9.57
C LEU A 471 -8.06 25.06 9.40
N ARG A 472 -7.83 25.75 8.26
CA ARG A 472 -6.64 26.60 8.08
C ARG A 472 -6.58 27.70 9.14
N LEU A 473 -7.70 28.36 9.42
CA LEU A 473 -7.78 29.40 10.43
C LEU A 473 -7.53 28.84 11.83
N ALA A 474 -8.11 27.67 12.15
CA ALA A 474 -7.90 26.99 13.42
C ALA A 474 -6.42 26.63 13.62
N ILE A 475 -5.78 26.00 12.63
CA ILE A 475 -4.35 25.67 12.68
C ILE A 475 -3.52 26.94 12.91
N PHE A 476 -3.80 28.02 12.18
CA PHE A 476 -3.02 29.25 12.28
C PHE A 476 -3.19 29.97 13.62
N LYS A 477 -4.41 30.06 14.15
CA LYS A 477 -4.72 30.86 15.36
C LYS A 477 -4.60 30.08 16.67
N HIS A 478 -4.81 28.77 16.65
CA HIS A 478 -4.96 27.94 17.85
C HIS A 478 -3.94 26.81 17.96
N GLY A 479 -3.00 26.69 17.01
CA GLY A 479 -1.93 25.69 17.08
C GLY A 479 -2.25 24.40 16.32
N PRO A 480 -1.49 23.32 16.54
CA PRO A 480 -1.82 21.98 16.07
C PRO A 480 -3.24 21.53 16.45
N ILE A 481 -3.95 20.90 15.52
CA ILE A 481 -5.37 20.52 15.66
C ILE A 481 -5.50 18.99 15.59
N SER A 482 -6.21 18.39 16.54
CA SER A 482 -6.53 16.95 16.49
C SER A 482 -7.55 16.72 15.37
N VAL A 483 -7.28 15.77 14.48
CA VAL A 483 -8.17 15.42 13.37
C VAL A 483 -8.33 13.91 13.28
N ALA A 484 -9.42 13.51 12.64
CA ALA A 484 -9.75 12.13 12.35
C ALA A 484 -9.54 11.85 10.87
N ILE A 485 -9.05 10.66 10.53
CA ILE A 485 -8.92 10.23 9.14
C ILE A 485 -9.37 8.77 8.94
N ASP A 486 -9.69 8.43 7.70
CA ASP A 486 -9.70 7.05 7.21
C ASP A 486 -8.26 6.64 6.84
N ALA A 487 -7.71 5.71 7.61
CA ALA A 487 -6.38 5.13 7.41
C ALA A 487 -6.43 3.65 6.99
N ALA A 488 -7.58 3.18 6.47
CA ALA A 488 -7.82 1.77 6.17
C ALA A 488 -7.01 1.21 5.01
N HIS A 489 -6.64 2.06 4.06
CA HIS A 489 -6.04 1.62 2.82
C HIS A 489 -4.55 1.29 2.98
N LYS A 490 -4.10 0.22 2.33
CA LYS A 490 -2.66 -0.15 2.28
C LYS A 490 -1.78 0.97 1.73
N SER A 491 -2.34 1.80 0.84
CA SER A 491 -1.67 2.98 0.30
C SER A 491 -1.27 3.98 1.40
N PHE A 492 -2.07 4.09 2.47
CA PHE A 492 -1.73 4.86 3.67
C PHE A 492 -0.68 4.14 4.53
N SER A 493 -0.87 2.84 4.80
CA SER A 493 0.07 2.03 5.60
C SER A 493 1.50 2.07 5.07
N PHE A 494 1.68 2.16 3.74
CA PHE A 494 2.98 2.21 3.09
C PHE A 494 3.33 3.60 2.54
N TYR A 495 2.58 4.65 2.86
CA TYR A 495 2.88 6.01 2.42
C TYR A 495 4.35 6.37 2.71
N SER A 496 4.98 7.09 1.78
CA SER A 496 6.35 7.57 1.91
C SER A 496 6.47 9.07 1.63
N ASN A 497 6.05 9.55 0.46
CA ASN A 497 6.15 10.99 0.12
C ASN A 497 5.15 11.42 -0.96
N GLY A 498 4.99 12.73 -1.14
CA GLY A 498 4.05 13.34 -2.08
C GLY A 498 2.68 13.61 -1.46
N VAL A 499 1.75 14.20 -2.22
CA VAL A 499 0.40 14.52 -1.73
C VAL A 499 -0.48 13.28 -1.83
N TYR A 500 -0.84 12.72 -0.67
CA TYR A 500 -1.66 11.54 -0.52
C TYR A 500 -3.10 11.85 -0.97
N TYR A 501 -3.59 11.05 -1.92
CA TYR A 501 -4.97 11.08 -2.39
C TYR A 501 -5.42 9.66 -2.73
N GLU A 502 -6.35 9.13 -1.96
CA GLU A 502 -6.92 7.80 -2.16
C GLU A 502 -8.40 7.93 -2.56
N PRO A 503 -8.78 7.69 -3.83
CA PRO A 503 -10.15 7.84 -4.28
C PRO A 503 -11.18 7.02 -3.50
N GLN A 504 -10.75 5.93 -2.85
CA GLN A 504 -11.62 5.05 -2.07
C GLN A 504 -11.73 5.43 -0.60
N CYS A 505 -10.98 6.44 -0.13
CA CYS A 505 -11.07 6.91 1.25
C CYS A 505 -12.49 7.39 1.58
N HIS A 506 -12.97 6.97 2.74
CA HIS A 506 -14.18 7.48 3.34
C HIS A 506 -13.96 8.87 3.96
N ASN A 507 -15.04 9.61 4.17
CA ASN A 507 -14.98 10.93 4.83
C ASN A 507 -16.14 11.20 5.80
N LYS A 508 -17.03 10.22 6.05
CA LYS A 508 -18.08 10.34 7.07
C LYS A 508 -17.53 10.07 8.45
N ILE A 509 -18.11 10.72 9.46
CA ILE A 509 -17.62 10.72 10.84
C ILE A 509 -17.47 9.32 11.46
N ASP A 510 -18.37 8.40 11.12
CA ASP A 510 -18.45 7.02 11.61
C ASP A 510 -17.55 6.05 10.82
N GLU A 511 -16.98 6.50 9.70
CA GLU A 511 -16.07 5.74 8.85
C GLU A 511 -14.59 6.12 9.11
N LEU A 512 -14.32 7.13 9.96
CA LEU A 512 -12.96 7.55 10.32
C LEU A 512 -12.43 6.69 11.47
N ASP A 513 -11.32 6.03 11.21
CA ASP A 513 -10.79 4.97 12.07
C ASP A 513 -9.45 5.31 12.71
N HIS A 514 -8.83 6.45 12.38
CA HIS A 514 -7.53 6.86 12.93
C HIS A 514 -7.51 8.33 13.39
N ALA A 515 -6.84 8.60 14.51
CA ALA A 515 -6.69 9.95 15.06
C ALA A 515 -5.24 10.43 14.91
N VAL A 516 -5.08 11.63 14.36
CA VAL A 516 -3.80 12.21 13.98
C VAL A 516 -3.80 13.72 14.26
N LEU A 517 -2.67 14.39 14.08
CA LEU A 517 -2.52 15.81 14.41
C LEU A 517 -2.21 16.63 13.15
N ALA A 518 -3.10 17.54 12.77
CA ALA A 518 -2.84 18.51 11.71
C ALA A 518 -1.97 19.64 12.26
N VAL A 519 -0.73 19.71 11.79
CA VAL A 519 0.30 20.66 12.27
C VAL A 519 0.60 21.77 11.27
N GLY A 520 -0.04 21.76 10.12
CA GLY A 520 0.21 22.75 9.07
C GLY A 520 -0.57 22.48 7.80
N TYR A 521 -0.31 23.30 6.80
CA TYR A 521 -0.85 23.17 5.44
C TYR A 521 0.07 23.88 4.45
N GLY A 522 -0.03 23.55 3.18
CA GLY A 522 0.75 24.23 2.14
C GLY A 522 0.37 23.80 0.74
N ILE A 523 1.21 24.16 -0.23
CA ILE A 523 0.99 23.84 -1.64
C ILE A 523 2.23 23.17 -2.21
N LEU A 524 2.12 21.88 -2.54
CA LEU A 524 3.19 21.16 -3.22
C LEU A 524 2.84 21.01 -4.69
N LYS A 525 3.60 21.70 -5.56
CA LYS A 525 3.47 21.58 -7.03
C LYS A 525 2.02 21.82 -7.52
N GLY A 526 1.37 22.84 -6.97
CA GLY A 526 -0.01 23.22 -7.30
C GLY A 526 -1.09 22.44 -6.57
N GLN A 527 -0.74 21.42 -5.78
CA GLN A 527 -1.69 20.65 -4.97
C GLN A 527 -1.66 21.12 -3.52
N LYS A 528 -2.81 21.55 -3.01
CA LYS A 528 -2.98 21.90 -1.60
C LYS A 528 -2.94 20.64 -0.73
N TYR A 529 -2.28 20.73 0.42
CA TYR A 529 -2.22 19.64 1.38
C TYR A 529 -2.37 20.12 2.82
N TRP A 530 -2.82 19.22 3.69
CA TRP A 530 -2.66 19.27 5.13
C TRP A 530 -1.38 18.56 5.52
N LEU A 531 -0.56 19.19 6.35
CA LEU A 531 0.60 18.56 6.96
C LEU A 531 0.15 17.88 8.24
N VAL A 532 0.17 16.55 8.25
CA VAL A 532 -0.37 15.74 9.33
C VAL A 532 0.75 14.91 9.96
N LYS A 533 0.87 15.02 11.29
CA LYS A 533 1.75 14.19 12.13
C LYS A 533 1.03 12.88 12.45
N ASN A 534 1.67 11.76 12.15
CA ASN A 534 1.21 10.43 12.52
C ASN A 534 1.92 9.94 13.79
N SER A 535 1.46 8.81 14.33
CA SER A 535 1.97 8.16 15.54
C SER A 535 2.54 6.76 15.26
N TRP A 536 2.99 6.50 14.02
CA TRP A 536 3.56 5.22 13.58
C TRP A 536 5.07 5.30 13.35
N SER A 537 5.82 5.91 14.27
CA SER A 537 7.27 6.09 14.16
C SER A 537 7.73 7.07 13.07
N ASN A 538 8.99 7.51 13.15
CA ASN A 538 9.65 8.26 12.09
C ASN A 538 10.03 7.38 10.87
N MET A 539 9.96 6.05 11.02
CA MET A 539 10.20 5.10 9.92
C MET A 539 9.02 4.97 8.95
N TRP A 540 7.89 5.61 9.24
CA TRP A 540 6.72 5.65 8.36
C TRP A 540 6.59 7.02 7.69
N GLY A 541 6.08 7.06 6.45
CA GLY A 541 5.83 8.32 5.75
C GLY A 541 7.08 9.15 5.49
N ASN A 542 6.91 10.46 5.55
CA ASN A 542 7.98 11.44 5.41
C ASN A 542 8.45 11.84 6.82
N ASP A 543 9.33 11.03 7.41
CA ASP A 543 9.80 11.15 8.79
C ASP A 543 8.65 11.21 9.82
N GLY A 544 7.62 10.38 9.63
CA GLY A 544 6.44 10.29 10.49
C GLY A 544 5.28 11.23 10.12
N TYR A 545 5.41 11.95 9.01
CA TYR A 545 4.38 12.87 8.51
C TYR A 545 3.80 12.42 7.17
N VAL A 546 2.59 12.90 6.88
CA VAL A 546 1.91 12.74 5.60
C VAL A 546 1.36 14.07 5.12
N LEU A 547 1.43 14.29 3.80
CA LEU A 547 0.80 15.42 3.13
C LEU A 547 -0.56 14.96 2.61
N MET A 548 -1.65 15.20 3.34
CA MET A 548 -3.00 14.76 2.95
C MET A 548 -3.62 15.77 1.99
N SER A 549 -4.16 15.33 0.86
CA SER A 549 -4.85 16.22 -0.08
C SER A 549 -6.03 16.96 0.56
N THR A 550 -6.20 18.25 0.30
CA THR A 550 -7.39 19.00 0.75
C THR A 550 -8.61 18.74 -0.14
N LYS A 551 -8.39 18.18 -1.33
CA LYS A 551 -9.42 17.95 -2.35
C LYS A 551 -10.50 17.00 -1.83
N ASP A 552 -11.76 17.34 -2.07
CA ASP A 552 -12.94 16.51 -1.79
C ASP A 552 -13.06 16.03 -0.31
N ASN A 553 -12.41 16.74 0.63
CA ASN A 553 -12.23 16.28 2.02
C ASN A 553 -11.72 14.82 2.08
N ASN A 554 -10.70 14.51 1.27
CA ASN A 554 -10.18 13.16 1.15
C ASN A 554 -9.75 12.59 2.52
N CYS A 555 -10.21 11.38 2.81
CA CYS A 555 -10.00 10.66 4.07
C CYS A 555 -10.54 11.40 5.31
N GLY A 556 -11.39 12.42 5.17
CA GLY A 556 -12.11 13.02 6.30
C GLY A 556 -11.34 13.99 7.20
N VAL A 557 -10.19 14.51 6.77
CA VAL A 557 -9.35 15.44 7.59
C VAL A 557 -10.15 16.63 8.15
N GLN A 558 -11.14 17.12 7.41
CA GLN A 558 -11.97 18.27 7.78
C GLN A 558 -13.28 17.87 8.49
N THR A 559 -13.51 16.58 8.71
CA THR A 559 -14.80 16.06 9.23
C THR A 559 -14.93 16.28 10.73
N ALA A 560 -13.88 15.94 11.49
CA ALA A 560 -13.88 16.01 12.96
C ALA A 560 -12.70 16.78 13.60
N PRO A 561 -12.31 17.97 13.11
CA PRO A 561 -11.22 18.74 13.70
C PRO A 561 -11.57 19.33 15.08
N THR A 562 -10.72 19.10 16.08
CA THR A 562 -10.88 19.61 17.45
C THR A 562 -9.60 20.27 17.99
N TYR A 563 -9.75 21.31 18.81
CA TYR A 563 -8.66 21.90 19.58
C TYR A 563 -9.10 22.21 21.01
N VAL A 564 -8.14 22.30 21.93
CA VAL A 564 -8.41 22.49 23.36
C VAL A 564 -8.24 23.95 23.79
N LEU A 565 -8.89 24.30 24.90
CA LEU A 565 -8.78 25.59 25.55
C LEU A 565 -8.01 25.42 26.87
N ILE A 566 -6.94 26.19 27.07
CA ILE A 566 -6.16 26.20 28.31
C ILE A 566 -6.54 27.36 29.22
#